data_AF-A0A2V4ADS3-F1
#
_entry.id   AF-A0A2V4ADS3-F1
#
_cell.length_a   1.000
_cell.length_b   1.000
_cell.length_c   1.000
_cell.angle_alpha   90.00
_cell.angle_beta   90.00
_cell.angle_gamma   90.00
#
_symmetry.space_group_name_H-M   'P 1'
#
loop_
_entity.id
_entity.type
_entity.pdbx_description
1 polymer ?
#
loop_
_entity_poly.entity_id
_entity_poly.type
_entity_poly.pdbx_seq_one_letter_code
_entity_poly.pdbx_strand_id
1 'polypeptide(L)'
;MSNELYPLIEPAKHGDRDAIDAMFKHLRPVFFRYCRARLGRPFSTPDGIAEEVFVQVFAALPDYEDPPALFLKSVYQRAFAAVDEVQSQALSGIPNGPEAPPQMTQLLNRLSKLQREVTVLRIVVGLDARDTALLLDISAPGVRSAQHRAITRLRKLIEIEDVSLPA
;
A
#
# COMPACT_ATOMS: atom_id res chain seq x y z
N MET A 1 -9.61 -8.06 8.28
CA MET A 1 -9.80 -7.57 6.89
C MET A 1 -10.12 -8.72 5.96
N SER A 2 -9.27 -9.76 5.88
CA SER A 2 -9.52 -11.00 5.13
C SER A 2 -10.87 -11.66 5.45
N ASN A 3 -11.20 -11.84 6.75
CA ASN A 3 -12.46 -12.46 7.18
C ASN A 3 -13.73 -11.72 6.75
N GLU A 4 -13.67 -10.40 6.55
CA GLU A 4 -14.82 -9.58 6.14
C GLU A 4 -14.94 -9.50 4.62
N LEU A 5 -13.81 -9.59 3.90
CA LEU A 5 -13.77 -9.49 2.44
C LEU A 5 -14.10 -10.80 1.73
N TYR A 6 -13.61 -11.93 2.23
CA TYR A 6 -13.73 -13.21 1.51
C TYR A 6 -15.18 -13.64 1.24
N PRO A 7 -16.13 -13.49 2.18
CA PRO A 7 -17.53 -13.83 1.93
C PRO A 7 -18.19 -12.96 0.84
N LEU A 8 -17.63 -11.78 0.54
CA LEU A 8 -18.18 -10.84 -0.43
C LEU A 8 -17.74 -11.13 -1.88
N ILE A 9 -16.67 -11.92 -2.07
CA ILE A 9 -16.08 -12.16 -3.39
C ILE A 9 -17.08 -12.85 -4.33
N GLU A 10 -17.68 -13.95 -3.89
CA GLU A 10 -18.59 -14.70 -4.76
C GLU A 10 -19.88 -13.95 -5.12
N PRO A 11 -20.58 -13.29 -4.19
CA PRO A 11 -21.71 -12.44 -4.57
C PRO A 11 -21.29 -11.30 -5.53
N ALA A 12 -20.15 -10.65 -5.25
CA ALA A 12 -19.66 -9.55 -6.08
C ALA A 12 -19.24 -10.01 -7.49
N LYS A 13 -18.73 -11.23 -7.66
CA LYS A 13 -18.47 -11.87 -8.97
C LYS A 13 -19.73 -11.95 -9.84
N HIS A 14 -20.89 -12.16 -9.21
CA HIS A 14 -22.18 -12.22 -9.88
C HIS A 14 -22.87 -10.84 -10.02
N GLY A 15 -22.16 -9.75 -9.71
CA GLY A 15 -22.68 -8.39 -9.84
C GLY A 15 -23.60 -7.95 -8.69
N ASP A 16 -23.57 -8.64 -7.54
CA ASP A 16 -24.27 -8.19 -6.35
C ASP A 16 -23.73 -6.82 -5.91
N ARG A 17 -24.59 -5.80 -6.03
CA ARG A 17 -24.23 -4.41 -5.74
C ARG A 17 -23.94 -4.20 -4.25
N ASP A 18 -24.65 -4.88 -3.36
CA ASP A 18 -24.44 -4.74 -1.92
C ASP A 18 -23.08 -5.33 -1.53
N ALA A 19 -22.69 -6.45 -2.16
CA ALA A 19 -21.38 -7.05 -1.97
C ALA A 19 -20.25 -6.18 -2.53
N ILE A 20 -20.41 -5.62 -3.72
CA ILE A 20 -19.45 -4.67 -4.32
C ILE A 20 -19.30 -3.43 -3.43
N ASP A 21 -20.42 -2.85 -2.97
CA ASP A 21 -20.42 -1.69 -2.07
C ASP A 21 -19.73 -2.00 -0.74
N ALA A 22 -19.99 -3.19 -0.17
CA ALA A 22 -19.32 -3.64 1.04
C ALA A 22 -17.82 -3.80 0.82
N MET A 23 -17.39 -4.46 -0.27
CA MET A 23 -15.97 -4.60 -0.63
C MET A 23 -15.30 -3.23 -0.77
N PHE A 24 -15.94 -2.30 -1.46
CA PHE A 24 -15.42 -0.94 -1.62
C PHE A 24 -15.27 -0.23 -0.26
N LYS A 25 -16.28 -0.32 0.63
CA LYS A 25 -16.22 0.26 1.98
C LYS A 25 -15.06 -0.29 2.81
N HIS A 26 -14.73 -1.57 2.69
CA HIS A 26 -13.60 -2.19 3.39
C HIS A 26 -12.25 -1.81 2.77
N LEU A 27 -12.14 -1.82 1.44
CA LEU A 27 -10.87 -1.61 0.75
C LEU A 27 -10.48 -0.12 0.68
N ARG A 28 -11.43 0.78 0.39
CA ARG A 28 -11.16 2.21 0.15
C ARG A 28 -10.27 2.87 1.20
N PRO A 29 -10.60 2.86 2.51
CA PRO A 29 -9.77 3.57 3.50
C PRO A 29 -8.36 3.00 3.58
N VAL A 30 -8.20 1.71 3.32
CA VAL A 30 -6.94 0.98 3.42
C VAL A 30 -6.03 1.31 2.23
N PHE A 31 -6.58 1.28 1.01
CA PHE A 31 -5.83 1.62 -0.22
C PHE A 31 -5.44 3.09 -0.26
N PHE A 32 -6.33 3.99 0.15
CA PHE A 32 -6.01 5.42 0.18
C PHE A 32 -4.88 5.72 1.18
N ARG A 33 -4.86 5.04 2.34
CA ARG A 33 -3.74 5.13 3.29
C ARG A 33 -2.44 4.62 2.69
N TYR A 34 -2.49 3.49 1.96
CA TYR A 34 -1.34 2.93 1.26
C TYR A 34 -0.77 3.90 0.21
N CYS A 35 -1.59 4.35 -0.74
CA CYS A 35 -1.19 5.24 -1.83
C CYS A 35 -0.63 6.55 -1.28
N ARG A 36 -1.27 7.16 -0.28
CA ARG A 36 -0.79 8.41 0.35
C ARG A 36 0.55 8.22 1.05
N ALA A 37 0.75 7.12 1.77
CA ALA A 37 2.01 6.83 2.45
C ALA A 37 3.18 6.66 1.45
N ARG A 38 2.90 6.03 0.31
CA ARG A 38 3.88 5.75 -0.73
C ARG A 38 4.20 6.96 -1.62
N LEU A 39 3.19 7.70 -2.06
CA LEU A 39 3.35 8.74 -3.08
C LEU A 39 3.62 10.14 -2.49
N GLY A 40 3.22 10.41 -1.24
CA GLY A 40 3.24 11.78 -0.73
C GLY A 40 2.24 12.67 -1.48
N ARG A 41 2.39 14.01 -1.40
CA ARG A 41 1.42 14.98 -1.95
C ARG A 41 1.76 15.87 -3.17
N PRO A 42 2.84 15.71 -3.97
CA PRO A 42 2.97 16.54 -5.18
C PRO A 42 2.66 15.84 -6.52
N PHE A 43 2.77 14.51 -6.63
CA PHE A 43 2.92 13.85 -7.94
C PHE A 43 1.64 13.31 -8.61
N SER A 44 0.57 13.12 -7.85
CA SER A 44 -0.76 12.75 -8.32
C SER A 44 -1.71 12.88 -7.14
N THR A 45 -3.01 13.11 -7.34
CA THR A 45 -3.96 12.88 -6.25
C THR A 45 -3.86 11.39 -5.93
N PRO A 46 -3.30 10.95 -4.77
CA PRO A 46 -3.13 9.53 -4.47
C PRO A 46 -4.47 8.77 -4.50
N ASP A 47 -5.53 9.55 -4.34
CA ASP A 47 -6.94 9.19 -4.45
C ASP A 47 -7.30 8.71 -5.88
N GLY A 48 -6.76 9.34 -6.94
CA GLY A 48 -6.99 8.93 -8.34
C GLY A 48 -6.33 7.60 -8.70
N ILE A 49 -5.13 7.33 -8.18
CA ILE A 49 -4.47 6.02 -8.36
C ILE A 49 -5.27 4.92 -7.64
N ALA A 50 -5.76 5.20 -6.44
CA ALA A 50 -6.59 4.25 -5.71
C ALA A 50 -7.90 3.96 -6.47
N GLU A 51 -8.54 4.98 -7.04
CA GLU A 51 -9.74 4.83 -7.88
C GLU A 51 -9.48 3.98 -9.13
N GLU A 52 -8.38 4.23 -9.84
CA GLU A 52 -7.98 3.45 -11.02
C GLU A 52 -7.78 1.97 -10.66
N VAL A 53 -7.07 1.69 -9.57
CA VAL A 53 -6.87 0.33 -9.07
C VAL A 53 -8.22 -0.32 -8.75
N PHE A 54 -9.17 0.39 -8.15
CA PHE A 54 -10.50 -0.15 -7.90
C PHE A 54 -11.24 -0.50 -9.18
N VAL A 55 -11.20 0.36 -10.20
CA VAL A 55 -11.79 0.06 -11.51
C VAL A 55 -11.19 -1.22 -12.09
N GLN A 56 -9.86 -1.36 -12.09
CA GLN A 56 -9.20 -2.57 -12.58
C GLN A 56 -9.58 -3.82 -11.78
N VAL A 57 -9.69 -3.70 -10.46
CA VAL A 57 -10.03 -4.82 -9.56
C VAL A 57 -11.47 -5.28 -9.79
N PHE A 58 -12.43 -4.36 -9.83
CA PHE A 58 -13.84 -4.73 -10.04
C PHE A 58 -14.13 -5.15 -11.48
N ALA A 59 -13.41 -4.61 -12.47
CA ALA A 59 -13.51 -5.07 -13.85
C ALA A 59 -12.99 -6.51 -14.04
N ALA A 60 -11.95 -6.90 -13.30
CA ALA A 60 -11.39 -8.25 -13.32
C ALA A 60 -12.12 -9.21 -12.36
N LEU A 61 -13.05 -8.71 -11.54
CA LEU A 61 -13.69 -9.52 -10.50
C LEU A 61 -14.54 -10.67 -11.07
N PRO A 62 -15.38 -10.50 -12.12
CA PRO A 62 -16.21 -11.59 -12.64
C PRO A 62 -15.41 -12.83 -13.06
N ASP A 63 -14.21 -12.62 -13.61
CA ASP A 63 -13.30 -13.67 -14.09
C ASP A 63 -12.30 -14.13 -13.01
N TYR A 64 -12.48 -13.73 -11.75
CA TYR A 64 -11.57 -14.09 -10.67
C TYR A 64 -11.76 -15.55 -10.21
N GLU A 65 -10.78 -16.40 -10.53
CA GLU A 65 -10.80 -17.85 -10.22
C GLU A 65 -9.91 -18.25 -9.04
N ASP A 66 -8.98 -17.38 -8.63
CA ASP A 66 -8.04 -17.69 -7.56
C ASP A 66 -8.75 -17.86 -6.20
N PRO A 67 -8.13 -18.59 -5.25
CA PRO A 67 -8.65 -18.71 -3.90
C PRO A 67 -8.93 -17.34 -3.27
N PRO A 68 -10.00 -17.18 -2.45
CA PRO A 68 -10.30 -15.96 -1.72
C PRO A 68 -9.11 -15.40 -0.92
N ALA A 69 -8.27 -16.30 -0.40
CA ALA A 69 -7.05 -15.96 0.32
C ALA A 69 -6.08 -15.08 -0.49
N LEU A 70 -6.05 -15.23 -1.81
CA LEU A 70 -5.17 -14.48 -2.71
C LEU A 70 -5.81 -13.20 -3.25
N PHE A 71 -7.10 -12.96 -2.98
CA PHE A 71 -7.80 -11.82 -3.57
C PHE A 71 -7.12 -10.53 -3.14
N LEU A 72 -6.91 -10.38 -1.83
CA LEU A 72 -6.26 -9.20 -1.29
C LEU A 72 -4.84 -9.02 -1.84
N LYS A 73 -4.11 -10.13 -2.01
CA LYS A 73 -2.79 -10.12 -2.65
C LYS A 73 -2.85 -9.52 -4.06
N SER A 74 -3.80 -9.97 -4.87
CA SER A 74 -3.97 -9.48 -6.24
C SER A 74 -4.36 -8.00 -6.33
N VAL A 75 -5.15 -7.50 -5.38
CA VAL A 75 -5.52 -6.07 -5.30
C VAL A 75 -4.29 -5.22 -4.96
N TYR A 76 -3.51 -5.62 -3.95
CA TYR A 76 -2.29 -4.88 -3.60
C TYR A 76 -1.20 -4.97 -4.65
N GLN A 77 -1.05 -6.09 -5.36
CA GLN A 77 -0.09 -6.18 -6.47
C GLN A 77 -0.37 -5.13 -7.55
N ARG A 78 -1.64 -4.91 -7.89
CA ARG A 78 -2.05 -3.83 -8.80
C ARG A 78 -1.71 -2.45 -8.22
N ALA A 79 -2.00 -2.22 -6.95
CA ALA A 79 -1.63 -0.97 -6.29
C ALA A 79 -0.12 -0.75 -6.22
N PHE A 80 0.68 -1.79 -6.00
CA PHE A 80 2.14 -1.72 -5.97
C PHE A 80 2.67 -1.32 -7.33
N ALA A 81 2.19 -1.97 -8.40
CA ALA A 81 2.57 -1.66 -9.77
C ALA A 81 2.22 -0.20 -10.13
N ALA A 82 0.98 0.23 -9.87
CA ALA A 82 0.53 1.59 -10.15
C ALA A 82 1.34 2.65 -9.38
N VAL A 83 1.64 2.40 -8.09
CA VAL A 83 2.46 3.29 -7.27
C VAL A 83 3.91 3.33 -7.74
N ASP A 84 4.52 2.18 -8.03
CA ASP A 84 5.90 2.09 -8.50
C ASP A 84 6.05 2.81 -9.86
N GLU A 85 5.06 2.67 -10.75
CA GLU A 85 5.03 3.36 -12.04
C GLU A 85 5.03 4.88 -11.87
N VAL A 86 4.11 5.42 -11.06
CA VAL A 86 4.05 6.86 -10.77
C VAL A 86 5.35 7.36 -10.14
N GLN A 87 5.94 6.61 -9.19
CA GLN A 87 7.22 6.98 -8.60
C GLN A 87 8.35 6.98 -9.64
N SER A 88 8.38 6.01 -10.55
CA SER A 88 9.39 5.95 -11.62
C SER A 88 9.24 7.11 -12.61
N GLN A 89 8.01 7.49 -12.96
CA GLN A 89 7.75 8.63 -13.84
C GLN A 89 8.14 9.96 -13.18
N ALA A 90 7.90 10.10 -11.87
CA ALA A 90 8.32 11.27 -11.12
C ALA A 90 9.85 11.42 -11.05
N LEU A 91 10.60 10.31 -11.04
CA LEU A 91 12.06 10.30 -11.06
C LEU A 91 12.64 10.61 -12.45
N SER A 92 11.92 10.29 -13.53
CA SER A 92 12.36 10.52 -14.91
C SER A 92 11.89 11.84 -15.51
N GLY A 93 10.87 12.49 -14.94
CA GLY A 93 10.36 13.80 -15.33
C GLY A 93 10.89 14.96 -14.48
N ILE A 94 10.57 16.20 -14.89
CA ILE A 94 10.75 17.40 -14.05
C ILE A 94 9.79 17.28 -12.86
N PRO A 95 10.23 17.47 -11.60
CA PRO A 95 9.35 17.36 -10.45
C PRO A 95 8.22 18.39 -10.56
N ASN A 96 7.00 17.90 -10.84
CA ASN A 96 5.81 18.75 -10.88
C ASN A 96 5.35 19.02 -9.44
N GLY A 97 5.52 20.27 -9.01
CA GLY A 97 4.93 20.82 -7.78
C GLY A 97 5.97 21.36 -6.78
N PRO A 98 5.76 22.55 -6.19
CA PRO A 98 6.69 23.19 -5.26
C PRO A 98 6.72 22.56 -3.85
N GLU A 99 5.95 21.49 -3.60
CA GLU A 99 5.89 20.87 -2.28
C GLU A 99 6.85 19.68 -2.20
N ALA A 100 7.78 19.74 -1.25
CA ALA A 100 8.55 18.56 -0.88
C ALA A 100 7.58 17.45 -0.40
N PRO A 101 7.79 16.17 -0.76
CA PRO A 101 6.96 15.10 -0.22
C PRO A 101 6.99 15.15 1.31
N PRO A 102 5.89 14.80 2.00
CA PRO A 102 5.83 14.84 3.46
C PRO A 102 7.05 14.14 4.07
N GLN A 103 7.58 14.66 5.17
CA GLN A 103 8.78 14.13 5.83
C GLN A 103 8.72 12.60 6.03
N MET A 104 7.55 12.08 6.40
CA MET A 104 7.31 10.64 6.52
C MET A 104 7.59 9.87 5.21
N THR A 105 7.10 10.36 4.07
CA THR A 105 7.34 9.73 2.76
C THR A 105 8.82 9.76 2.40
N GLN A 106 9.54 10.85 2.72
CA GLN A 106 10.98 10.95 2.51
C GLN A 106 11.76 9.93 3.33
N LEU A 107 11.44 9.80 4.62
CA LEU A 107 12.06 8.81 5.51
C LEU A 107 11.79 7.37 5.05
N LEU A 108 10.55 7.06 4.67
CA LEU A 108 10.19 5.76 4.11
C LEU A 108 10.96 5.45 2.81
N ASN A 109 11.22 6.46 1.97
CA ASN A 109 12.01 6.30 0.75
C ASN A 109 13.49 5.97 1.00
N ARG A 110 14.01 6.19 2.22
CA ARG A 110 15.37 5.78 2.62
C ARG A 110 15.47 4.31 3.09
N LEU A 111 14.35 3.61 3.23
CA LEU A 111 14.31 2.18 3.51
C LEU A 111 14.48 1.35 2.23
N SER A 112 14.94 0.10 2.37
CA SER A 112 14.88 -0.87 1.26
C SER A 112 13.43 -1.13 0.86
N LYS A 113 13.18 -1.53 -0.40
CA LYS A 113 11.82 -1.81 -0.92
C LYS A 113 11.03 -2.71 0.04
N LEU A 114 11.61 -3.85 0.44
CA LEU A 114 10.95 -4.77 1.37
C LEU A 114 10.64 -4.14 2.74
N GLN A 115 11.58 -3.40 3.33
CA GLN A 115 11.38 -2.74 4.63
C GLN A 115 10.28 -1.68 4.55
N ARG A 116 10.25 -0.92 3.46
CA ARG A 116 9.23 0.10 3.20
C ARG A 116 7.84 -0.53 3.10
N GLU A 117 7.67 -1.56 2.26
CA GLU A 117 6.37 -2.25 2.14
C GLU A 117 5.92 -2.83 3.46
N VAL A 118 6.80 -3.55 4.17
CA VAL A 118 6.46 -4.11 5.48
C VAL A 118 6.04 -3.00 6.45
N THR A 119 6.73 -1.86 6.45
CA THR A 119 6.38 -0.74 7.34
C THR A 119 5.02 -0.14 6.99
N VAL A 120 4.77 0.14 5.71
CA VAL A 120 3.50 0.73 5.26
C VAL A 120 2.35 -0.23 5.53
N LEU A 121 2.48 -1.51 5.16
CA LEU A 121 1.44 -2.52 5.34
C LEU A 121 1.12 -2.80 6.81
N ARG A 122 2.15 -2.87 7.67
CA ARG A 122 1.97 -3.22 9.10
C ARG A 122 1.53 -2.05 9.96
N ILE A 123 2.00 -0.83 9.67
CA ILE A 123 1.81 0.34 10.55
C ILE A 123 0.75 1.29 9.99
N VAL A 124 0.83 1.64 8.70
CA VAL A 124 -0.07 2.64 8.11
C VAL A 124 -1.40 2.02 7.69
N VAL A 125 -1.31 0.84 7.08
CA VAL A 125 -2.46 0.09 6.56
C VAL A 125 -3.10 -0.75 7.68
N GLY A 126 -2.26 -1.34 8.54
CA GLY A 126 -2.68 -2.11 9.71
C GLY A 126 -2.90 -3.61 9.47
N LEU A 127 -2.35 -4.17 8.38
CA LEU A 127 -2.42 -5.62 8.13
C LEU A 127 -1.66 -6.39 9.20
N ASP A 128 -2.10 -7.61 9.50
CA ASP A 128 -1.37 -8.50 10.40
C ASP A 128 -0.10 -9.09 9.74
N ALA A 129 0.76 -9.76 10.52
CA ALA A 129 2.00 -10.32 9.99
C ALA A 129 1.79 -11.50 9.03
N ARG A 130 0.64 -12.18 9.09
CA ARG A 130 0.30 -13.33 8.25
C ARG A 130 -0.24 -12.86 6.90
N ASP A 131 -1.17 -11.92 6.90
CA ASP A 131 -1.70 -11.28 5.70
C ASP A 131 -0.59 -10.53 4.96
N THR A 132 0.29 -9.83 5.68
CA THR A 132 1.48 -9.17 5.08
C THR A 132 2.44 -10.19 4.47
N ALA A 133 2.64 -11.34 5.12
CA ALA A 133 3.51 -12.41 4.61
C ALA A 133 2.99 -12.99 3.31
N LEU A 134 1.69 -13.28 3.24
CA LEU A 134 1.02 -13.75 2.05
C LEU A 134 1.13 -12.74 0.90
N LEU A 135 0.97 -11.46 1.20
CA LEU A 135 1.04 -10.39 0.22
C LEU A 135 2.45 -10.21 -0.36
N LEU A 136 3.48 -10.29 0.48
CA LEU A 136 4.86 -10.03 0.10
C LEU A 136 5.64 -11.28 -0.30
N ASP A 137 5.00 -12.45 -0.35
CA ASP A 137 5.63 -13.75 -0.63
C ASP A 137 6.84 -14.05 0.27
N ILE A 138 6.71 -13.73 1.56
CA ILE A 138 7.72 -14.03 2.59
C ILE A 138 7.08 -14.69 3.81
N SER A 139 7.89 -15.22 4.71
CA SER A 139 7.37 -15.82 5.95
C SER A 139 6.94 -14.76 6.97
N ALA A 140 5.96 -15.07 7.82
CA ALA A 140 5.55 -14.18 8.92
C ALA A 140 6.71 -13.83 9.90
N PRO A 141 7.63 -14.75 10.24
CA PRO A 141 8.88 -14.38 10.91
C PRO A 141 9.74 -13.40 10.10
N GLY A 142 9.82 -13.57 8.78
CA GLY A 142 10.49 -12.65 7.86
C GLY A 142 9.89 -11.24 7.90
N VAL A 143 8.55 -11.12 7.90
CA VAL A 143 7.85 -9.85 8.07
C VAL A 143 8.24 -9.18 9.38
N ARG A 144 8.18 -9.90 10.51
CA ARG A 144 8.55 -9.34 11.83
C ARG A 144 10.01 -8.87 11.86
N SER A 145 10.91 -9.66 11.27
CA SER A 145 12.32 -9.31 11.16
C SER A 145 12.55 -8.06 10.31
N ALA A 146 11.88 -7.95 9.16
CA ALA A 146 11.93 -6.78 8.29
C ALA A 146 11.35 -5.54 8.97
N GLN A 147 10.22 -5.67 9.67
CA GLN A 147 9.60 -4.60 10.46
C GLN A 147 10.56 -4.08 11.54
N HIS A 148 11.19 -4.99 12.29
CA HIS A 148 12.16 -4.61 13.32
C HIS A 148 13.33 -3.84 12.72
N ARG A 149 13.92 -4.34 11.62
CA ARG A 149 15.02 -3.65 10.91
C ARG A 149 14.61 -2.27 10.40
N ALA A 150 13.41 -2.16 9.83
CA ALA A 150 12.88 -0.90 9.32
C ALA A 150 12.75 0.15 10.42
N ILE A 151 12.13 -0.19 11.55
CA ILE A 151 11.96 0.71 12.70
C ILE A 151 13.31 1.15 13.25
N THR A 152 14.26 0.22 13.43
CA THR A 152 15.62 0.54 13.88
C THR A 152 16.33 1.49 12.93
N ARG A 153 16.14 1.33 11.61
CA ARG A 153 16.71 2.23 10.61
C ARG A 153 16.07 3.62 10.63
N LEU A 154 14.74 3.70 10.74
CA LEU A 154 14.00 4.95 10.82
C LEU A 154 14.41 5.76 12.06
N ARG A 155 14.53 5.13 13.23
CA ARG A 155 15.01 5.80 14.46
C ARG A 155 16.37 6.48 14.25
N LYS A 156 17.33 5.76 13.66
CA LYS A 156 18.64 6.33 13.33
C LYS A 156 18.57 7.50 12.34
N LEU A 157 17.65 7.45 11.38
CA LEU A 157 17.48 8.55 10.42
C LEU A 157 16.92 9.81 11.08
N ILE A 158 15.96 9.63 11.99
CA ILE A 158 15.36 10.72 12.76
C ILE A 158 16.40 11.34 13.70
N GLU A 159 17.18 10.53 14.42
CA GLU A 159 18.26 11.02 15.28
C GLU A 159 19.30 11.87 14.51
N ILE A 160 19.61 11.51 13.26
CA ILE A 160 20.55 12.28 12.42
C ILE A 160 19.91 13.60 11.94
N GLU A 161 18.62 13.59 11.60
CA GLU A 161 17.90 14.79 11.16
C GLU A 161 17.66 15.78 12.31
N ASP A 162 17.35 15.31 13.52
CA ASP A 162 17.23 16.14 14.73
C ASP A 162 18.55 16.83 15.11
N VAL A 163 19.70 16.16 14.88
CA VAL A 163 21.03 16.76 15.12
C VAL A 163 21.39 17.83 14.06
N SER A 164 20.68 17.87 12.93
CA SER A 164 20.97 18.77 11.81
C SER A 164 20.16 20.08 11.81
N LEU A 165 19.26 20.27 12.77
CA LEU A 165 18.53 21.53 12.95
C LEU A 165 19.27 22.43 13.97
N PRO A 166 19.90 23.54 13.56
CA PRO A 166 20.33 24.55 14.52
C PRO A 166 19.10 25.19 15.19
N ALA A 167 19.21 25.39 16.50
CA ALA A 167 18.21 26.04 17.35
C ALA A 167 17.88 27.48 16.91
#